data_AF-A0A7C5LRK1-F1
#
_entry.id   AF-A0A7C5LRK1-F1
#
_cell.length_a   1.000
_cell.length_b   1.000
_cell.length_c   1.000
_cell.angle_alpha   90.00
_cell.angle_beta   90.00
_cell.angle_gamma   90.00
#
_symmetry.space_group_name_H-M   'P 1'
#
loop_
_entity.id
_entity.type
_entity.pdbx_description
1 polymer ?
#
loop_
_entity_poly.entity_id
_entity_poly.type
_entity_poly.pdbx_seq_one_letter_code
_entity_poly.pdbx_strand_id
1 'polypeptide(L)'
;MSGGQARSRLSELDGVRAVAILMVIAFHSWFFLSHMMTSRADYHAVVASIPWWLGYVRRGDLGVDIFFVLSGFLLGRQLLAQRARTGRLNYRRYFAHRLLRIYPLYLVALAIAVAVSGPTWSLLGDIFTYNIWLPDGRLVIPWAWSLSVELEFYLAIPFIILAIS
;
A
#
# COMPACT_ATOMS: atom_id res chain seq x y z
N MET A 1 15.53 -4.98 -32.11
CA MET A 1 15.77 -5.99 -31.05
C MET A 1 15.32 -5.50 -29.65
N SER A 2 14.13 -4.91 -29.46
CA SER A 2 13.84 -4.13 -28.22
C SER A 2 12.59 -4.50 -27.41
N GLY A 3 11.73 -5.41 -27.89
CA GLY A 3 10.47 -5.76 -27.20
C GLY A 3 10.62 -6.71 -26.00
N GLY A 4 11.54 -7.68 -26.09
CA GLY A 4 11.74 -8.73 -25.08
C GLY A 4 12.43 -8.23 -23.81
N GLN A 5 13.51 -7.45 -23.95
CA GLN A 5 14.24 -6.89 -22.81
C GLN A 5 13.44 -5.84 -22.04
N ALA A 6 12.57 -5.08 -22.71
CA ALA A 6 11.70 -4.11 -22.04
C ALA A 6 10.59 -4.79 -21.23
N ARG A 7 10.10 -5.97 -21.65
CA ARG A 7 9.17 -6.79 -20.86
C ARG A 7 9.86 -7.49 -19.70
N SER A 8 11.07 -8.02 -19.89
CA SER A 8 11.81 -8.69 -18.80
C SER A 8 12.12 -7.74 -17.65
N ARG A 9 12.55 -6.51 -17.94
CA ARG A 9 12.84 -5.50 -16.91
C ARG A 9 11.60 -5.08 -16.11
N LEU A 10 10.42 -5.07 -16.73
CA LEU A 10 9.17 -4.77 -16.00
C LEU A 10 8.74 -5.95 -15.12
N SER A 11 8.97 -7.17 -15.60
CA SER A 11 8.80 -8.39 -14.80
C SER A 11 9.76 -8.45 -13.60
N GLU A 12 10.99 -7.95 -13.74
CA GLU A 12 11.94 -7.87 -12.63
C GLU A 12 11.42 -6.91 -11.53
N LEU A 13 10.90 -5.74 -11.92
CA LEU A 13 10.29 -4.79 -10.98
C LEU A 13 9.02 -5.34 -10.32
N ASP A 14 8.20 -6.08 -11.07
CA ASP A 14 7.06 -6.81 -10.52
C ASP A 14 7.51 -7.86 -9.47
N GLY A 15 8.64 -8.53 -9.72
CA GLY A 15 9.27 -9.46 -8.78
C GLY A 15 9.74 -8.77 -7.49
N VAL A 16 10.38 -7.60 -7.59
CA VAL A 16 10.78 -6.83 -6.40
C VAL A 16 9.56 -6.37 -5.60
N ARG A 17 8.47 -5.96 -6.25
CA ARG A 17 7.21 -5.66 -5.53
C ARG A 17 6.67 -6.89 -4.82
N ALA A 18 6.73 -8.08 -5.43
CA ALA A 18 6.27 -9.30 -4.79
C ALA A 18 7.08 -9.60 -3.52
N VAL A 19 8.41 -9.44 -3.58
CA VAL A 19 9.27 -9.56 -2.39
C VAL A 19 8.90 -8.53 -1.32
N ALA A 20 8.68 -7.27 -1.71
CA ALA A 20 8.26 -6.22 -0.80
C ALA A 20 6.92 -6.55 -0.10
N ILE A 21 5.93 -7.04 -0.86
CA ILE A 21 4.64 -7.50 -0.31
C ILE A 21 4.84 -8.65 0.68
N LEU A 22 5.69 -9.63 0.35
CA LEU A 22 5.98 -10.76 1.24
C LEU A 22 6.64 -10.29 2.54
N MET A 23 7.55 -9.32 2.48
CA MET A 23 8.15 -8.71 3.68
C MET A 23 7.09 -8.04 4.56
N VAL A 24 6.16 -7.29 3.95
CA VAL A 24 5.07 -6.63 4.67
C VAL A 24 4.15 -7.66 5.33
N ILE A 25 3.79 -8.73 4.62
CA ILE A 25 2.98 -9.83 5.18
C ILE A 25 3.72 -10.49 6.35
N ALA A 26 4.99 -10.84 6.18
CA ALA A 26 5.79 -11.47 7.22
C ALA A 26 5.89 -10.60 8.48
N PHE A 27 6.11 -9.29 8.33
CA PHE A 27 6.13 -8.34 9.44
C PHE A 27 4.78 -8.29 10.17
N HIS A 28 3.67 -8.13 9.44
CA HIS A 28 2.34 -8.05 10.06
C HIS A 28 1.95 -9.37 10.73
N SER A 29 2.18 -10.51 10.07
CA SER A 29 1.93 -11.84 10.65
C SER A 29 2.72 -12.04 11.94
N TRP A 30 4.01 -11.67 11.95
CA TRP A 30 4.84 -11.69 13.16
C TRP A 30 4.30 -10.75 14.26
N PHE A 31 3.99 -9.50 13.90
CA PHE A 31 3.49 -8.49 14.83
C PHE A 31 2.17 -8.91 15.49
N PHE A 32 1.21 -9.43 14.72
CA PHE A 32 -0.07 -9.89 15.26
C PHE A 32 0.06 -11.16 16.08
N LEU A 33 0.80 -12.15 15.59
CA LEU A 33 0.98 -13.41 16.32
C LEU A 33 1.66 -13.18 17.67
N SER A 34 2.70 -12.34 17.70
CA SER A 34 3.38 -11.99 18.96
C SER A 34 2.50 -11.17 19.91
N HIS A 35 1.68 -10.24 19.43
CA HIS A 35 0.73 -9.51 20.28
C HIS A 35 -0.43 -10.36 20.80
N MET A 36 -0.84 -11.40 20.06
CA MET A 36 -1.91 -12.31 20.48
C MET A 36 -1.40 -13.39 21.46
N MET A 37 -0.15 -13.84 21.31
CA MET A 37 0.39 -14.98 22.06
C MET A 37 1.21 -14.59 23.30
N THR A 38 1.57 -13.32 23.46
CA THR A 38 2.47 -12.89 24.54
C THR A 38 1.97 -11.64 25.26
N SER A 39 2.22 -11.56 26.57
CA SER A 39 1.93 -10.35 27.35
C SER A 39 2.83 -9.19 26.89
N ARG A 40 2.46 -7.93 27.18
CA ARG A 40 3.29 -6.76 26.81
C ARG A 40 4.72 -6.84 27.37
N ALA A 41 4.88 -7.40 28.57
CA ALA A 41 6.19 -7.59 29.19
C ALA A 41 7.04 -8.61 28.42
N ASP A 42 6.41 -9.69 27.95
CA ASP A 42 7.08 -10.76 27.20
C ASP A 42 7.37 -10.34 25.75
N TYR A 43 6.55 -9.47 25.16
CA TYR A 43 6.76 -8.96 23.80
C TYR A 43 8.14 -8.30 23.62
N HIS A 44 8.55 -7.44 24.57
CA HIS A 44 9.84 -6.78 24.50
C HIS A 44 11.01 -7.77 24.62
N ALA A 45 10.86 -8.80 25.44
CA ALA A 45 11.85 -9.87 25.59
C ALA A 45 11.94 -10.73 24.32
N VAL A 46 10.81 -11.06 23.70
CA VAL A 46 10.75 -11.77 22.41
C VAL A 46 11.40 -10.95 21.31
N VAL A 47 11.13 -9.64 21.23
CA VAL A 47 11.75 -8.76 20.22
C VAL A 47 13.25 -8.60 20.44
N ALA A 48 13.71 -8.58 21.70
CA ALA A 48 15.12 -8.48 22.06
C ALA A 48 15.91 -9.78 21.79
N SER A 49 15.24 -10.93 21.77
CA SER A 49 15.87 -12.24 21.49
C SER A 49 15.97 -12.57 19.99
N ILE A 50 15.34 -11.77 19.11
CA ILE A 50 15.47 -11.94 17.66
C ILE A 50 16.93 -11.68 17.25
N PRO A 51 17.61 -12.64 16.60
CA PRO A 51 18.95 -12.44 16.09
C PRO A 51 19.03 -11.23 15.15
N TRP A 52 20.13 -10.47 15.24
CA TRP A 52 20.31 -9.22 14.48
C TRP A 52 20.12 -9.40 12.96
N TRP A 53 20.47 -10.58 12.41
CA TRP A 53 20.32 -10.91 10.99
C TRP A 53 18.87 -11.16 10.56
N LEU A 54 17.97 -11.46 11.51
CA LEU A 54 16.51 -11.45 11.31
C LEU A 54 15.89 -10.07 11.57
N GLY A 55 16.72 -9.05 11.88
CA GLY A 55 16.27 -7.69 12.12
C GLY A 55 15.47 -7.07 10.96
N TYR A 56 15.67 -7.56 9.73
CA TYR A 56 14.85 -7.16 8.57
C TYR A 56 13.38 -7.54 8.70
N VAL A 57 13.05 -8.62 9.42
CA VAL A 57 11.66 -9.01 9.71
C VAL A 57 10.98 -7.97 10.61
N ARG A 58 11.76 -7.21 11.40
CA ARG A 58 11.26 -6.08 12.21
C ARG A 58 11.07 -4.80 11.39
N ARG A 59 11.61 -4.75 10.17
CA ARG A 59 11.62 -3.58 9.29
C ARG A 59 10.59 -3.72 8.16
N GLY A 60 9.35 -4.01 8.55
CA GLY A 60 8.23 -4.03 7.60
C GLY A 60 7.99 -2.68 6.92
N ASP A 61 8.40 -1.59 7.58
CA ASP A 61 8.46 -0.22 7.06
C ASP A 61 9.26 -0.12 5.75
N LEU A 62 10.43 -0.75 5.67
CA LEU A 62 11.24 -0.78 4.44
C LEU A 62 10.52 -1.48 3.29
N GLY A 63 9.77 -2.54 3.59
CA GLY A 63 8.96 -3.23 2.58
C GLY A 63 7.87 -2.33 2.01
N VAL A 64 7.22 -1.54 2.87
CA VAL A 64 6.22 -0.55 2.48
C VAL A 64 6.85 0.52 1.59
N ASP A 65 7.99 1.09 1.99
CA ASP A 65 8.69 2.12 1.22
C ASP A 65 9.06 1.65 -0.20
N ILE A 66 9.67 0.46 -0.31
CA ILE A 66 10.05 -0.13 -1.60
C ILE A 66 8.80 -0.35 -2.47
N PHE A 67 7.72 -0.87 -1.89
CA PHE A 67 6.48 -1.08 -2.62
C PHE A 67 5.90 0.23 -3.17
N PHE A 68 5.88 1.31 -2.37
CA PHE A 68 5.36 2.61 -2.80
C PHE A 68 6.22 3.24 -3.89
N VAL A 69 7.54 3.28 -3.72
CA VAL A 69 8.46 3.87 -4.72
C VAL A 69 8.31 3.16 -6.07
N LEU A 70 8.30 1.82 -6.06
CA LEU A 70 8.15 1.03 -7.28
C LEU A 70 6.76 1.20 -7.92
N SER A 71 5.71 1.25 -7.12
CA SER A 71 4.35 1.45 -7.60
C SER A 71 4.19 2.83 -8.25
N GLY A 72 4.71 3.88 -7.63
CA GLY A 72 4.74 5.24 -8.18
C GLY A 72 5.53 5.31 -9.49
N PHE A 73 6.74 4.75 -9.52
CA PHE A 73 7.59 4.70 -10.73
C PHE A 73 6.89 4.02 -11.90
N LEU A 74 6.33 2.82 -11.68
CA LEU A 74 5.66 2.04 -12.72
C LEU A 74 4.40 2.76 -13.23
N LEU A 75 3.63 3.35 -12.32
CA LEU A 75 2.40 4.05 -12.65
C LEU A 75 2.68 5.32 -13.46
N GLY A 76 3.66 6.12 -13.05
CA GLY A 76 4.12 7.30 -13.79
C GLY A 76 4.62 6.93 -15.18
N ARG A 77 5.45 5.89 -15.30
CA ARG A 77 5.96 5.40 -16.59
C ARG A 77 4.83 4.95 -17.52
N GLN A 78 3.81 4.24 -17.02
CA GLN A 78 2.67 3.80 -17.81
C GLN A 78 1.86 4.97 -18.36
N LEU A 79 1.60 5.98 -17.53
CA LEU A 79 0.89 7.20 -17.95
C LEU A 79 1.68 8.03 -18.96
N LEU A 80 2.98 8.25 -18.74
CA LEU A 80 3.85 8.93 -19.70
C LEU A 80 3.88 8.20 -21.04
N ALA A 81 4.02 6.87 -21.01
CA ALA A 81 4.01 6.05 -22.22
C ALA A 81 2.66 6.10 -22.95
N GLN A 82 1.54 6.13 -22.22
CA GLN A 82 0.22 6.32 -22.81
C GLN A 82 0.14 7.69 -23.49
N ARG A 83 0.50 8.77 -22.78
CA ARG A 83 0.46 10.14 -23.31
C ARG A 83 1.34 10.30 -24.54
N ALA A 84 2.55 9.74 -24.53
CA ALA A 84 3.46 9.77 -25.68
C ALA A 84 2.88 9.08 -26.93
N ARG A 85 2.02 8.06 -26.74
CA ARG A 85 1.40 7.32 -27.85
C ARG A 85 0.10 7.96 -28.34
N THR A 86 -0.73 8.47 -27.45
CA THR A 86 -2.11 8.92 -27.76
C THR A 86 -2.29 10.43 -27.72
N GLY A 87 -1.27 11.19 -27.31
CA GLY A 87 -1.32 12.65 -27.11
C GLY A 87 -2.23 13.11 -25.97
N ARG A 88 -3.01 12.20 -25.37
CA ARG A 88 -4.02 12.49 -24.35
C ARG A 88 -4.05 11.41 -23.27
N LEU A 89 -4.26 11.83 -22.03
CA LEU A 89 -4.55 10.93 -20.90
C LEU A 89 -6.06 10.74 -20.75
N ASN A 90 -6.52 9.48 -20.67
CA ASN A 90 -7.91 9.20 -20.36
C ASN A 90 -8.10 9.07 -18.84
N TYR A 91 -8.31 10.22 -18.19
CA TYR A 91 -8.45 10.30 -16.73
C TYR A 91 -9.64 9.49 -16.21
N ARG A 92 -10.77 9.49 -16.91
CA ARG A 92 -11.97 8.73 -16.50
C ARG A 92 -11.67 7.24 -16.44
N ARG A 93 -11.08 6.69 -17.50
CA ARG A 93 -10.67 5.28 -17.54
C ARG A 93 -9.59 5.00 -16.50
N TYR A 94 -8.64 5.91 -16.34
CA TYR A 94 -7.59 5.79 -15.35
C TYR A 94 -8.14 5.63 -13.92
N PHE A 95 -9.00 6.55 -13.47
CA PHE A 95 -9.56 6.51 -12.12
C PHE A 95 -10.52 5.33 -11.94
N ALA A 96 -11.38 5.04 -12.92
CA ALA A 96 -12.33 3.95 -12.84
C ALA A 96 -11.64 2.58 -12.65
N HIS A 97 -10.61 2.28 -13.44
CA HIS A 97 -9.88 1.01 -13.31
C HIS A 97 -9.21 0.82 -11.94
N ARG A 98 -8.81 1.92 -11.29
CA ARG A 98 -8.11 1.88 -10.00
C ARG A 98 -9.06 1.78 -8.83
N LEU A 99 -10.11 2.61 -8.83
CA LEU A 99 -11.16 2.56 -7.84
C LEU A 99 -11.87 1.19 -7.85
N LEU A 100 -12.23 0.68 -9.04
CA LEU A 100 -12.88 -0.63 -9.15
C LEU A 100 -11.97 -1.81 -8.76
N ARG A 101 -10.64 -1.63 -8.79
CA ARG A 101 -9.69 -2.66 -8.38
C ARG A 101 -9.54 -2.73 -6.85
N ILE A 102 -9.45 -1.58 -6.20
CA ILE A 102 -9.05 -1.49 -4.80
C ILE A 102 -10.25 -1.36 -3.87
N TYR A 103 -11.18 -0.48 -4.21
CA TYR A 103 -12.23 -0.04 -3.32
C TYR A 103 -13.22 -1.15 -2.94
N PRO A 104 -13.65 -2.07 -3.84
CA PRO A 104 -14.57 -3.15 -3.47
C PRO A 104 -13.99 -4.06 -2.38
N LEU A 105 -12.74 -4.48 -2.53
CA LEU A 105 -12.09 -5.35 -1.55
C LEU A 105 -11.87 -4.62 -0.22
N TYR A 106 -11.52 -3.33 -0.28
CA TYR A 106 -11.39 -2.50 0.91
C TYR A 106 -12.71 -2.38 1.68
N LEU A 107 -13.82 -2.11 1.00
CA LEU A 107 -15.13 -2.00 1.64
C LEU A 107 -15.57 -3.31 2.31
N VAL A 108 -15.24 -4.46 1.70
CA VAL A 108 -15.47 -5.78 2.33
C VAL A 108 -14.63 -5.92 3.60
N ALA A 109 -13.33 -5.60 3.55
CA ALA A 109 -12.46 -5.66 4.71
C ALA A 109 -12.92 -4.71 5.82
N LEU A 110 -13.36 -3.49 5.47
CA LEU A 110 -13.90 -2.50 6.40
C LEU A 110 -15.20 -3.00 7.03
N ALA A 111 -16.11 -3.58 6.25
CA ALA A 111 -17.35 -4.15 6.77
C ALA A 111 -17.08 -5.27 7.78
N ILE A 112 -16.13 -6.17 7.48
CA ILE A 112 -15.71 -7.24 8.41
C ILE A 112 -15.12 -6.63 9.69
N ALA A 113 -14.24 -5.64 9.55
CA ALA A 113 -13.61 -5.01 10.71
C ALA A 113 -14.65 -4.31 11.60
N VAL A 114 -15.58 -3.53 11.02
CA VAL A 114 -16.71 -2.91 11.74
C VAL A 114 -17.60 -3.96 12.42
N ALA A 115 -17.85 -5.10 11.78
CA ALA A 115 -18.65 -6.18 12.37
C ALA A 115 -17.98 -6.80 13.60
N VAL A 116 -16.64 -6.84 13.65
CA VAL A 116 -15.87 -7.43 14.76
C VAL A 116 -15.62 -6.42 15.88
N SER A 117 -15.22 -5.19 15.56
CA SER A 117 -14.79 -4.18 16.55
C SER A 117 -15.85 -3.11 16.85
N GLY A 118 -16.96 -3.08 16.11
CA GLY A 118 -17.95 -2.00 16.16
C GLY A 118 -17.52 -0.76 15.34
N PRO A 119 -18.47 0.15 15.05
CA PRO A 119 -18.17 1.40 14.38
C PRO A 119 -17.45 2.37 15.32
N THR A 120 -16.57 3.19 14.75
CA THR A 120 -15.90 4.29 15.43
C THR A 120 -16.41 5.62 14.88
N TRP A 121 -16.11 6.72 15.59
CA TRP A 121 -16.36 8.09 15.10
C TRP A 121 -15.57 8.40 13.81
N SER A 122 -14.52 7.62 13.51
CA SER A 122 -13.70 7.75 12.30
C SER A 122 -14.29 7.09 11.05
N LEU A 123 -15.44 6.40 11.16
CA LEU A 123 -15.95 5.52 10.10
C LEU A 123 -16.10 6.21 8.74
N LEU A 124 -16.49 7.49 8.72
CA LEU A 124 -16.54 8.26 7.47
C LEU A 124 -15.15 8.47 6.87
N GLY A 125 -14.15 8.78 7.69
CA GLY A 125 -12.76 8.89 7.25
C GLY A 125 -12.20 7.55 6.78
N ASP A 126 -12.59 6.44 7.41
CA ASP A 126 -12.25 5.10 6.93
C ASP A 126 -12.89 4.85 5.55
N ILE A 127 -14.21 5.05 5.41
CA ILE A 127 -14.91 4.88 4.12
C ILE A 127 -14.24 5.69 3.01
N PHE A 128 -13.98 6.98 3.24
CA PHE A 128 -13.36 7.85 2.24
C PHE A 128 -11.85 7.75 2.18
N THR A 129 -11.24 6.82 2.92
CA THR A 129 -9.78 6.67 3.01
C THR A 129 -9.06 7.98 3.34
N TYR A 130 -9.70 8.88 4.08
CA TYR A 130 -9.15 10.16 4.56
C TYR A 130 -8.55 10.05 5.98
N ASN A 131 -8.43 8.81 6.44
CA ASN A 131 -8.23 8.51 7.85
C ASN A 131 -6.83 8.91 8.40
N ILE A 132 -5.83 9.09 7.53
CA ILE A 132 -4.49 9.61 7.88
C ILE A 132 -4.51 11.07 8.38
N TRP A 133 -5.56 11.81 8.04
CA TRP A 133 -5.71 13.23 8.40
C TRP A 133 -6.60 13.43 9.64
N LEU A 134 -7.11 12.35 10.24
CA LEU A 134 -7.94 12.45 11.44
C LEU A 134 -7.06 12.61 12.70
N PRO A 135 -7.37 13.58 13.59
CA PRO A 135 -6.49 13.93 14.71
C PRO A 135 -6.29 12.80 15.72
N ASP A 136 -7.28 11.94 15.88
CA ASP A 136 -7.34 11.00 17.00
C ASP A 136 -6.86 9.59 16.63
N GLY A 137 -6.45 9.37 15.37
CA GLY A 137 -5.66 8.22 14.90
C GLY A 137 -6.27 6.82 15.09
N ARG A 138 -7.50 6.72 15.63
CA ARG A 138 -8.19 5.45 15.86
C ARG A 138 -8.86 4.99 14.57
N LEU A 139 -8.12 4.23 13.79
CA LEU A 139 -8.61 3.57 12.60
C LEU A 139 -9.32 2.27 12.95
N VAL A 140 -10.44 1.98 12.29
CA VAL A 140 -11.05 0.63 12.35
C VAL A 140 -10.07 -0.40 11.78
N ILE A 141 -9.33 -0.03 10.74
CA ILE A 141 -8.24 -0.83 10.16
C ILE A 141 -6.93 -0.04 10.30
N PRO A 142 -6.12 -0.28 11.35
CA PRO A 142 -4.89 0.46 11.63
C PRO A 142 -3.89 0.52 10.49
N TRP A 143 -3.84 -0.48 9.61
CA TRP A 143 -2.93 -0.52 8.46
C TRP A 143 -3.54 0.05 7.18
N ALA A 144 -4.80 0.52 7.19
CA ALA A 144 -5.42 1.15 6.01
C ALA A 144 -4.83 2.52 5.66
N TRP A 145 -3.96 3.08 6.51
CA TRP A 145 -3.24 4.33 6.21
C TRP A 145 -2.43 4.22 4.90
N SER A 146 -1.84 3.05 4.60
CA SER A 146 -1.10 2.88 3.34
C SER A 146 -2.05 2.90 2.14
N LEU A 147 -3.27 2.42 2.29
CA LEU A 147 -4.29 2.49 1.25
C LEU A 147 -4.71 3.93 0.97
N SER A 148 -4.88 4.74 2.02
CA SER A 148 -5.14 6.17 1.90
C SER A 148 -4.05 6.86 1.08
N VAL A 149 -2.79 6.61 1.44
CA VAL A 149 -1.63 7.14 0.71
C VAL A 149 -1.64 6.68 -0.75
N GLU A 150 -1.97 5.42 -1.03
CA GLU A 150 -2.04 4.90 -2.41
C GLU A 150 -3.11 5.62 -3.25
N LEU A 151 -4.28 5.91 -2.69
CA LEU A 151 -5.35 6.64 -3.38
C LEU A 151 -4.97 8.11 -3.61
N GLU A 152 -4.30 8.75 -2.65
CA GLU A 152 -3.73 10.08 -2.82
C GLU A 152 -2.68 10.12 -3.94
N PHE A 153 -1.80 9.11 -4.02
CA PHE A 153 -0.86 8.96 -5.13
C PHE A 153 -1.58 8.83 -6.47
N TYR A 154 -2.67 8.05 -6.52
CA TYR A 154 -3.44 7.88 -7.74
C TYR A 154 -4.08 9.19 -8.21
N LEU A 155 -4.51 10.03 -7.27
CA LEU A 155 -5.02 11.37 -7.55
C LEU A 155 -3.89 12.30 -8.00
N ALA A 156 -2.74 12.31 -7.31
CA ALA A 156 -1.66 13.26 -7.54
C ALA A 156 -0.93 13.05 -8.89
N ILE A 157 -0.63 11.79 -9.26
CA ILE A 157 0.25 11.51 -10.40
C ILE A 157 -0.26 12.11 -11.74
N PRO A 158 -1.55 12.02 -12.10
CA PRO A 158 -2.06 12.67 -13.31
C PRO A 158 -1.81 14.19 -13.35
N PHE A 159 -1.92 14.88 -12.21
CA PHE A 159 -1.64 16.32 -12.11
C PHE A 159 -0.14 16.62 -12.20
N ILE A 160 0.70 15.80 -11.56
CA ILE A 160 2.16 15.91 -11.69
C ILE A 160 2.56 15.79 -13.16
N ILE A 161 2.02 14.81 -13.87
CA ILE A 161 2.29 14.61 -15.30
C ILE A 161 1.78 15.78 -16.14
N LEU A 162 0.64 16.38 -15.79
CA LEU A 162 0.16 17.58 -16.46
C LEU A 162 1.10 18.78 -16.24
N ALA A 163 1.62 18.97 -15.02
CA ALA A 163 2.46 20.11 -14.68
C ALA A 163 3.85 20.07 -15.36
N ILE A 164 4.38 18.87 -15.63
CA ILE A 164 5.72 18.68 -16.22
C ILE A 164 5.71 18.54 -17.75
N SER A 165 4.56 18.69 -18.41
CA SER A 165 4.40 18.43 -19.84
C SER A 165 3.69 19.56 -20.57
#